data_AF-A0A520G0S9-F1
#
_entry.id   AF-A0A520G0S9-F1
#
_cell.length_a   1.000
_cell.length_b   1.000
_cell.length_c   1.000
_cell.angle_alpha   90.00
_cell.angle_beta   90.00
_cell.angle_gamma   90.00
#
_symmetry.space_group_name_H-M   'P 1'
#
loop_
_entity.id
_entity.type
_entity.pdbx_description
1 polymer ?
#
loop_
_entity_poly.entity_id
_entity_poly.type
_entity_poly.pdbx_seq_one_letter_code
_entity_poly.pdbx_strand_id
1 'polypeptide(L)' 'MFYRENGQFKSTYRADQQIFPILQDRIAILALLAVAFVVVPLTMSDYWVRAIFTPFLILSMA' A
#
# COMPACT_ATOMS: atom_id res chain seq x y z
N MET A 1 -12.87 -13.64 11.18
CA MET A 1 -11.90 -13.71 10.06
C MET A 1 -12.24 -12.59 9.09
N PHE A 2 -11.37 -11.59 8.95
CA PHE A 2 -11.65 -10.40 8.11
C PHE A 2 -11.70 -10.73 6.61
N TYR A 3 -10.98 -11.78 6.23
CA TYR A 3 -11.07 -12.42 4.92
C TYR A 3 -12.24 -13.40 4.90
N ARG A 4 -13.32 -13.02 4.20
CA ARG A 4 -14.42 -13.92 3.84
C ARG A 4 -14.36 -14.17 2.35
N GLU A 5 -13.75 -15.28 1.96
CA GLU A 5 -13.57 -15.69 0.55
C GLU A 5 -14.68 -16.62 0.05
N ASN A 6 -15.54 -17.13 0.96
CA ASN A 6 -16.63 -18.04 0.62
C ASN A 6 -17.57 -17.40 -0.43
N GLY A 7 -17.68 -18.03 -1.60
CA GLY A 7 -18.54 -17.60 -2.70
C GLY A 7 -17.84 -16.87 -3.84
N GLN A 8 -16.52 -16.63 -3.78
CA GLN A 8 -15.76 -16.11 -4.92
C GLN A 8 -15.38 -17.22 -5.90
N PHE A 9 -16.33 -17.59 -6.76
CA PHE A 9 -16.06 -18.51 -7.86
C PHE A 9 -15.43 -17.76 -9.02
N LYS A 10 -14.22 -18.17 -9.41
CA LYS A 10 -13.54 -17.62 -10.57
C LYS A 10 -14.05 -18.37 -11.82
N SER A 11 -14.68 -17.64 -12.74
CA SER A 11 -15.32 -18.21 -13.94
C SER A 11 -14.41 -18.24 -15.17
N THR A 12 -13.23 -17.63 -15.09
CA THR A 12 -12.27 -17.56 -16.21
C THR A 12 -10.85 -17.62 -15.70
N TYR A 13 -9.94 -18.23 -16.47
CA TYR A 13 -8.51 -18.29 -16.16
C TYR A 13 -7.86 -16.91 -15.96
N ARG A 14 -8.37 -15.86 -16.63
CA ARG A 14 -7.86 -14.48 -16.45
C ARG A 14 -8.19 -13.92 -15.06
N ALA A 15 -9.27 -14.36 -14.43
CA ALA A 15 -9.61 -13.99 -13.06
C ALA A 15 -8.70 -14.69 -12.03
N ASP A 16 -8.12 -15.84 -12.38
CA ASP A 16 -7.16 -16.56 -11.53
C ASP A 16 -5.82 -15.83 -11.42
N GLN A 17 -5.42 -15.10 -12.47
CA GLN A 17 -4.12 -14.42 -12.57
C GLN A 17 -4.07 -13.04 -11.87
N GLN A 18 -5.11 -12.63 -11.15
CA GLN A 18 -5.15 -11.33 -10.47
C GLN A 18 -4.32 -11.34 -9.19
N ILE A 19 -3.45 -10.32 -9.03
CA ILE A 19 -2.59 -10.14 -7.85
C ILE A 19 -3.44 -9.82 -6.59
N PHE A 20 -4.46 -8.97 -6.73
CA PHE A 20 -5.41 -8.63 -5.66
C PHE A 20 -6.83 -9.01 -6.09
N PRO A 21 -7.23 -10.29 -5.91
CA PRO A 21 -8.58 -10.75 -6.25
C PRO A 21 -9.63 -10.23 -5.24
N ILE A 22 -9.22 -9.99 -4.00
CA ILE A 22 -10.08 -9.51 -2.93
C ILE A 22 -10.18 -7.99 -3.01
N LEU A 23 -11.42 -7.48 -3.04
CA LEU A 23 -11.69 -6.04 -3.10
C LEU A 23 -11.14 -5.30 -1.87
N GLN A 24 -11.17 -5.93 -0.69
CA GLN A 24 -10.59 -5.40 0.54
C GLN A 24 -9.10 -5.14 0.41
N ASP A 25 -8.33 -6.10 -0.13
CA ASP A 25 -6.89 -5.92 -0.36
C ASP A 25 -6.63 -4.80 -1.36
N ARG A 26 -7.43 -4.73 -2.42
CA ARG A 26 -7.31 -3.64 -3.41
C ARG A 26 -7.56 -2.27 -2.77
N ILE A 27 -8.58 -2.14 -1.92
CA ILE A 27 -8.86 -0.91 -1.20
C ILE A 27 -7.73 -0.58 -0.22
N ALA A 28 -7.22 -1.58 0.52
CA ALA A 28 -6.14 -1.38 1.48
C ALA A 28 -4.86 -0.87 0.78
N ILE A 29 -4.51 -1.47 -0.36
CA ILE A 29 -3.36 -1.02 -1.17
C ILE A 29 -3.60 0.38 -1.74
N LEU A 30 -4.79 0.66 -2.27
CA LEU A 30 -5.11 2.01 -2.77
C LEU A 30 -5.06 3.06 -1.66
N ALA A 31 -5.54 2.73 -0.45
CA ALA A 31 -5.46 3.61 0.71
C ALA A 31 -4.00 3.82 1.14
N LEU A 32 -3.18 2.77 1.17
CA LEU A 32 -1.76 2.87 1.48
C LEU A 32 -1.02 3.73 0.47
N LEU A 33 -1.30 3.57 -0.82
CA LEU A 33 -0.74 4.41 -1.88
C LEU A 33 -1.22 5.87 -1.74
N ALA A 34 -2.49 6.11 -1.45
CA ALA A 34 -2.99 7.46 -1.20
C ALA A 34 -2.29 8.11 0.00
N VAL A 35 -2.04 7.37 1.08
CA VAL A 35 -1.26 7.87 2.22
C VAL A 35 0.16 8.20 1.79
N ALA A 36 0.84 7.29 1.11
CA ALA A 36 2.24 7.46 0.71
C ALA A 36 2.45 8.63 -0.27
N PHE A 37 1.55 8.82 -1.24
CA PHE A 37 1.73 9.81 -2.32
C PHE A 37 0.96 11.12 -2.11
N VAL A 38 -0.03 11.17 -1.23
CA VAL A 38 -0.83 12.38 -0.98
C VAL A 38 -0.65 12.87 0.45
N VAL A 39 -0.92 12.02 1.43
CA VAL A 39 -0.89 12.45 2.85
C VAL A 39 0.53 12.77 3.28
N VAL A 40 1.50 11.89 3.01
CA VAL A 40 2.89 12.10 3.41
C VAL A 40 3.45 13.40 2.83
N PRO A 41 3.39 13.70 1.53
CA PRO A 41 3.91 14.97 1.00
C PRO A 41 3.21 16.21 1.56
N LEU A 42 1.89 16.18 1.74
CA LEU A 42 1.14 17.33 2.23
C LEU A 42 1.34 17.61 3.72
N THR A 43 1.72 16.58 4.50
CA THR A 43 1.97 16.71 5.94
C THR A 43 3.47 16.75 6.28
N MET A 44 4.34 16.61 5.29
CA MET A 44 5.78 16.61 5.49
C MET A 44 6.27 17.99 5.94
N SER A 45 7.03 18.03 7.04
CA SER A 45 7.72 19.23 7.50
C SER A 45 9.23 19.12 7.29
N ASP A 46 9.92 20.26 7.30
CA ASP A 46 11.40 20.29 7.23
C ASP A 46 12.08 19.46 8.32
N TYR A 47 11.47 19.39 9.52
CA TYR A 47 11.98 18.56 10.61
C TYR A 47 11.96 17.08 10.23
N TRP A 48 10.83 16.58 9.73
CA TRP A 48 10.67 15.18 9.34
C TRP A 48 11.69 14.77 8.28
N VAL A 49 11.88 15.61 7.25
CA VAL A 49 12.85 15.34 6.18
C VAL A 49 14.27 15.29 6.74
N ARG A 50 14.72 16.35 7.42
CA ARG A 50 16.12 16.50 7.82
C ARG A 50 16.53 15.60 8.98
N ALA A 51 15.67 15.44 9.97
CA ALA A 51 16.02 14.74 11.20
C ALA A 51 15.71 13.24 11.16
N ILE A 52 14.75 12.81 10.33
CA ILE A 52 14.25 11.43 10.34
C ILE A 52 14.49 10.76 8.98
N PHE A 53 13.91 11.28 7.89
CA PHE A 53 13.96 10.61 6.59
C PHE A 53 15.34 10.60 5.96
N THR A 54 16.10 11.71 6.03
CA THR A 54 17.45 11.77 5.45
C THR A 54 18.42 10.79 6.14
N PRO A 55 18.53 10.75 7.48
CA PRO A 55 19.37 9.75 8.15
C PRO A 55 18.92 8.31 7.89
N PHE A 56 17.60 8.05 7.95
CA PHE A 56 17.05 6.73 7.64
C PHE A 56 17.42 6.27 6.23
N LEU A 57 17.27 7.15 5.24
CA LEU A 57 17.60 6.83 3.85
C LEU A 57 19.08 6.52 3.68
N ILE A 58 19.97 7.33 4.26
CA ILE A 58 21.42 7.09 4.25
C ILE A 58 21.75 5.70 4.79
N LEU A 59 21.16 5.33 5.93
CA LEU A 59 21.40 4.01 6.55
C LEU A 59 20.76 2.86 5.76
N SER A 60 19.63 3.08 5.10
CA SER A 60 18.97 2.05 4.28
C SER A 60 19.68 1.74 2.96
N MET A 61 20.53 2.66 2.49
CA MET A 61 21.30 2.52 1.25
C MET A 61 22.75 2.06 1.48
N ALA A 62 23.19 1.98 2.73
CA ALA A 62 24.51 1.48 3.12
C ALA A 62 24.53 -0.06 3.11
#